data_AF-S5M0W0-F1
#
_entry.id   AF-S5M0W0-F1
#
_cell.length_a   1.000
_cell.length_b   1.000
_cell.length_c   1.000
_cell.angle_alpha   90.00
_cell.angle_beta   90.00
_cell.angle_gamma   90.00
#
_symmetry.space_group_name_H-M   'P 1'
#
loop_
_entity.id
_entity.type
_entity.pdbx_description
1 polymer ?
#
loop_
_entity_poly.entity_id
_entity_poly.type
_entity_poly.pdbx_seq_one_letter_code
_entity_poly.pdbx_strand_id
1 'polypeptide(L)'
;MDKKIFVENKSIKIWDKFFKTLVIFLILITPTISFIIVYYMNPAINFYFNYFILIEKNFGPSVIVTKMSMLFFMWAAFAIFILTLIFIFLIPFIFGKKIKLTIKVAFTILITLLLILSIIFSSISEYNYSRFHVFYIFLAKQNINKPFVEELFFLQKKFSEIYYSENGINIIQYRWTSDTFTWWICIFKIMVIIIYFAILLNSLEIKKQEKIEATSIRKNLDQSKLSYFLNKLVINNSKNISAWLISATFLVFLPQLIFISIMSIFNSEINSLLNWSTIAPDLIKSQDVNLSSLTNSNVSNFIIKSLPIIISGFLMGTICIFFLVYTKGWNTNNLFFKLQFLIMFIEIILIISITTYSSNQIQHIVEIWNDNKIGIELNKYFAENNEIFLTLKEMLGTTFINSNNIVKNPWLSGLQYASQSIISISFILTVYIILGFKLLKINKKF
;
A
#
# COMPACT_ATOMS: atom_id res chain seq x y z
N MET A 1 -10.60 -52.16 -7.66
CA MET A 1 -10.65 -51.31 -6.45
C MET A 1 -9.84 -50.03 -6.61
N ASP A 2 -8.67 -50.08 -7.25
CA ASP A 2 -7.72 -48.94 -7.36
C ASP A 2 -8.27 -47.67 -8.03
N LYS A 3 -9.19 -47.80 -9.00
CA LYS A 3 -9.81 -46.65 -9.67
C LYS A 3 -10.73 -45.84 -8.75
N LYS A 4 -11.43 -46.47 -7.80
CA LYS A 4 -12.29 -45.76 -6.82
C LYS A 4 -11.44 -45.06 -5.76
N ILE A 5 -10.44 -45.76 -5.22
CA ILE A 5 -9.48 -45.22 -4.24
C ILE A 5 -8.71 -44.02 -4.81
N PHE A 6 -8.30 -44.07 -6.08
CA PHE A 6 -7.62 -42.95 -6.74
C PHE A 6 -8.54 -41.73 -6.98
N VAL A 7 -9.83 -41.96 -7.25
CA VAL A 7 -10.81 -40.88 -7.43
C VAL A 7 -11.17 -40.23 -6.09
N GLU A 8 -11.36 -41.01 -5.02
CA GLU A 8 -11.55 -40.52 -3.64
C GLU A 8 -10.35 -39.72 -3.15
N ASN A 9 -9.12 -40.24 -3.30
CA ASN A 9 -7.92 -39.52 -2.88
C ASN A 9 -7.72 -38.21 -3.65
N LYS A 10 -8.25 -38.10 -4.87
CA LYS A 10 -8.18 -36.89 -5.69
C LYS A 10 -9.25 -35.86 -5.30
N SER A 11 -10.47 -36.29 -4.97
CA SER A 11 -11.52 -35.38 -4.49
C SER A 11 -11.18 -34.81 -3.12
N ILE A 12 -10.68 -35.64 -2.19
CA ILE A 12 -10.26 -35.22 -0.84
C ILE A 12 -9.17 -34.14 -0.91
N LYS A 13 -8.16 -34.30 -1.79
CA LYS A 13 -7.10 -33.30 -2.00
C LYS A 13 -7.60 -31.97 -2.60
N ILE A 14 -8.71 -31.96 -3.33
CA ILE A 14 -9.31 -30.73 -3.88
C ILE A 14 -10.10 -30.01 -2.78
N TRP A 15 -10.82 -30.75 -1.95
CA TRP A 15 -11.55 -30.21 -0.81
C TRP A 15 -10.63 -29.60 0.26
N ASP A 16 -9.50 -30.24 0.59
CA ASP A 16 -8.52 -29.66 1.53
C ASP A 16 -7.95 -28.31 1.02
N LYS A 17 -7.60 -28.24 -0.28
CA LYS A 17 -7.17 -26.98 -0.92
C LYS A 17 -8.28 -25.92 -0.89
N PHE A 18 -9.54 -26.32 -1.13
CA PHE A 18 -10.68 -25.42 -1.06
C PHE A 18 -10.85 -24.85 0.37
N PHE A 19 -10.84 -25.70 1.40
CA PHE A 19 -10.98 -25.24 2.79
C PHE A 19 -9.86 -24.29 3.19
N LYS A 20 -8.61 -24.59 2.85
CA LYS A 20 -7.46 -23.69 3.09
C LYS A 20 -7.62 -22.34 2.38
N THR A 21 -8.09 -22.37 1.14
CA THR A 21 -8.40 -21.17 0.36
C THR A 21 -9.42 -20.29 1.09
N LEU A 22 -10.52 -20.90 1.54
CA LEU A 22 -11.63 -20.21 2.18
C LEU A 22 -11.20 -19.60 3.53
N VAL A 23 -10.44 -20.34 4.35
CA VAL A 23 -9.92 -19.84 5.63
C VAL A 23 -9.01 -18.63 5.44
N ILE A 24 -8.07 -18.68 4.49
CA ILE A 24 -7.17 -17.54 4.20
C ILE A 24 -7.98 -16.31 3.80
N PHE A 25 -9.02 -16.46 2.99
CA PHE A 25 -9.86 -15.34 2.58
C PHE A 25 -10.72 -14.76 3.70
N LEU A 26 -11.26 -15.59 4.58
CA LEU A 26 -12.00 -15.11 5.75
C LEU A 26 -11.11 -14.27 6.67
N ILE A 27 -9.86 -14.68 6.87
CA ILE A 27 -8.88 -13.90 7.65
C ILE A 27 -8.61 -12.56 6.97
N LEU A 28 -8.38 -12.56 5.65
CA LEU A 28 -8.07 -11.34 4.90
C LEU A 28 -9.20 -10.30 4.89
N ILE A 29 -10.46 -10.73 5.00
CA ILE A 29 -11.60 -9.80 5.03
C ILE A 29 -11.99 -9.32 6.43
N THR A 30 -11.50 -9.98 7.48
CA THR A 30 -11.83 -9.60 8.87
C THR A 30 -11.64 -8.10 9.14
N PRO A 31 -10.58 -7.43 8.64
CA PRO A 31 -10.47 -5.97 8.76
C PRO A 31 -11.59 -5.21 8.04
N THR A 32 -11.96 -5.61 6.82
CA THR A 32 -13.00 -4.91 6.05
C THR A 32 -14.38 -5.06 6.69
N ILE A 33 -14.71 -6.21 7.29
CA ILE A 33 -15.95 -6.37 8.05
C ILE A 33 -15.93 -5.49 9.31
N SER A 34 -14.80 -5.48 10.03
CA SER A 34 -14.64 -4.64 11.21
C SER A 34 -14.80 -3.15 10.87
N PHE A 35 -14.27 -2.71 9.74
CA PHE A 35 -14.45 -1.37 9.21
C PHE A 35 -15.92 -1.03 8.95
N ILE A 36 -16.68 -1.92 8.29
CA ILE A 36 -18.11 -1.72 8.04
C ILE A 36 -18.87 -1.53 9.36
N ILE A 37 -18.56 -2.34 10.38
CA ILE A 37 -19.16 -2.21 11.71
C ILE A 37 -18.83 -0.85 12.33
N VAL A 38 -17.55 -0.44 12.32
CA VAL A 38 -17.11 0.87 12.84
C VAL A 38 -17.79 2.03 12.11
N TYR A 39 -17.96 1.92 10.79
CA TYR A 39 -18.68 2.91 9.98
C TYR A 39 -20.13 3.07 10.47
N TYR A 40 -20.87 1.97 10.60
CA TYR A 40 -22.29 2.04 11.00
C TYR A 40 -22.49 2.39 12.48
N MET A 41 -21.54 2.05 13.34
CA MET A 41 -21.58 2.38 14.76
C MET A 41 -21.22 3.84 15.05
N ASN A 42 -20.58 4.55 14.12
CA ASN A 42 -20.19 5.94 14.35
C ASN A 42 -21.33 6.91 13.99
N PRO A 43 -22.05 7.50 14.97
CA PRO A 43 -23.17 8.40 14.69
C PRO A 43 -22.72 9.72 14.04
N ALA A 44 -21.46 10.13 14.22
CA ALA A 44 -20.94 11.39 13.68
C ALA A 44 -20.93 11.41 12.15
N ILE A 45 -20.87 10.24 11.49
CA ILE A 45 -20.93 10.14 10.02
C ILE A 45 -22.26 10.65 9.47
N ASN A 46 -23.37 10.26 10.12
CA ASN A 46 -24.70 10.69 9.66
C ASN A 46 -24.86 12.20 9.80
N PHE A 47 -24.40 12.76 10.93
CA PHE A 47 -24.37 14.21 11.12
C PHE A 47 -23.49 14.90 10.07
N TYR A 48 -22.29 14.38 9.82
CA TYR A 48 -21.38 14.90 8.79
C TYR A 48 -22.06 15.00 7.42
N PHE A 49 -22.72 13.94 6.96
CA PHE A 49 -23.37 13.96 5.65
C PHE A 49 -24.64 14.82 5.59
N ASN A 50 -25.36 14.98 6.71
CA ASN A 50 -26.52 15.87 6.78
C ASN A 50 -26.13 17.35 6.66
N TYR A 51 -24.94 17.72 7.13
CA TYR A 51 -24.40 19.09 7.09
C TYR A 51 -23.29 19.25 6.03
N PHE A 52 -23.21 18.37 5.04
CA PHE A 52 -22.10 18.32 4.08
C PHE A 52 -21.89 19.65 3.33
N ILE A 53 -22.97 20.31 2.89
CA ILE A 53 -22.89 21.59 2.16
C ILE A 53 -22.24 22.68 3.01
N LEU A 54 -22.58 22.73 4.31
CA LEU A 54 -22.01 23.70 5.24
C LEU A 54 -20.53 23.42 5.50
N ILE A 55 -20.16 22.15 5.59
CA ILE A 55 -18.77 21.72 5.75
C ILE A 55 -17.96 22.07 4.48
N GLU A 56 -18.51 21.79 3.30
CA GLU A 56 -17.85 22.07 2.02
C GLU A 56 -17.54 23.56 1.83
N LYS A 57 -18.41 24.44 2.30
CA LYS A 57 -18.22 25.89 2.27
C LYS A 57 -17.02 26.34 3.13
N ASN A 58 -16.83 25.74 4.30
CA ASN A 58 -15.89 26.22 5.33
C ASN A 58 -14.53 25.51 5.32
N PHE A 59 -14.41 24.35 4.70
CA PHE A 59 -13.20 23.52 4.71
C PHE A 59 -12.64 23.30 3.30
N GLY A 60 -11.42 22.77 3.22
CA GLY A 60 -10.74 22.48 1.95
C GLY A 60 -10.85 21.03 1.48
N PRO A 61 -10.50 20.76 0.21
CA PRO A 61 -10.74 19.47 -0.44
C PRO A 61 -9.94 18.31 0.16
N SER A 62 -8.82 18.53 0.86
CA SER A 62 -8.02 17.46 1.46
C SER A 62 -8.67 16.82 2.68
N VAL A 63 -9.63 17.49 3.33
CA VAL A 63 -10.35 16.98 4.51
C VAL A 63 -11.81 16.63 4.22
N ILE A 64 -12.38 17.17 3.13
CA ILE A 64 -13.76 16.90 2.72
C ILE A 64 -13.88 15.53 2.02
N VAL A 65 -14.93 14.79 2.38
CA VAL A 65 -15.18 13.44 1.88
C VAL A 65 -16.64 13.28 1.49
N THR A 66 -16.91 12.85 0.27
CA THR A 66 -18.30 12.69 -0.19
C THR A 66 -18.89 11.36 0.28
N LYS A 67 -20.21 11.33 0.49
CA LYS A 67 -20.95 10.11 0.86
C LYS A 67 -20.72 8.96 -0.13
N MET A 68 -20.69 9.30 -1.42
CA MET A 68 -20.41 8.32 -2.48
C MET A 68 -19.00 7.72 -2.32
N SER A 69 -17.98 8.53 -2.03
CA SER A 69 -16.60 8.04 -1.91
C SER A 69 -16.37 7.06 -0.74
N MET A 70 -17.23 7.06 0.28
CA MET A 70 -17.20 6.04 1.33
C MET A 70 -18.15 4.88 1.04
N LEU A 71 -19.45 5.16 0.92
CA LEU A 71 -20.49 4.13 0.86
C LEU A 71 -20.43 3.28 -0.41
N PHE A 72 -20.25 3.92 -1.58
CA PHE A 72 -20.23 3.18 -2.84
C PHE A 72 -19.06 2.21 -2.86
N PHE A 73 -17.86 2.67 -2.53
CA PHE A 73 -16.67 1.81 -2.52
C PHE A 73 -16.74 0.72 -1.45
N MET A 74 -17.31 1.01 -0.27
CA MET A 74 -17.52 0.01 0.79
C MET A 74 -18.44 -1.12 0.32
N TRP A 75 -19.61 -0.78 -0.22
CA TRP A 75 -20.60 -1.78 -0.65
C TRP A 75 -20.21 -2.46 -1.96
N ALA A 76 -19.55 -1.76 -2.89
CA ALA A 76 -18.97 -2.37 -4.08
C ALA A 76 -17.90 -3.40 -3.70
N ALA A 77 -16.98 -3.06 -2.77
CA ALA A 77 -15.99 -3.99 -2.27
C ALA A 77 -16.63 -5.24 -1.66
N PHE A 78 -17.66 -5.06 -0.83
CA PHE A 78 -18.39 -6.15 -0.19
C PHE A 78 -19.16 -7.02 -1.20
N ALA A 79 -19.80 -6.41 -2.20
CA ALA A 79 -20.51 -7.14 -3.26
C ALA A 79 -19.55 -7.98 -4.11
N ILE A 80 -18.41 -7.42 -4.51
CA ILE A 80 -17.36 -8.13 -5.25
C ILE A 80 -16.75 -9.25 -4.40
N PHE A 81 -16.67 -9.05 -3.08
CA PHE A 81 -16.26 -10.10 -2.16
C PHE A 81 -17.27 -11.26 -2.10
N ILE A 82 -18.56 -10.99 -1.96
CA ILE A 82 -19.59 -12.04 -1.97
C ILE A 82 -19.54 -12.78 -3.31
N LEU A 83 -19.40 -12.05 -4.42
CA LEU A 83 -19.25 -12.64 -5.74
C LEU A 83 -18.02 -13.57 -5.82
N THR A 84 -16.89 -13.16 -5.26
CA THR A 84 -15.69 -14.01 -5.21
C THR A 84 -15.86 -15.23 -4.32
N LEU A 85 -16.54 -15.11 -3.18
CA LEU A 85 -16.90 -16.28 -2.38
C LEU A 85 -17.73 -17.29 -3.18
N ILE A 86 -18.74 -16.83 -3.93
CA ILE A 86 -19.54 -17.69 -4.81
C ILE A 86 -18.63 -18.40 -5.82
N PHE A 87 -17.71 -17.69 -6.46
CA PHE A 87 -16.74 -18.31 -7.37
C PHE A 87 -15.79 -19.30 -6.66
N ILE A 88 -15.38 -19.02 -5.42
CA ILE A 88 -14.57 -19.95 -4.62
C ILE A 88 -15.36 -21.23 -4.33
N PHE A 89 -16.65 -21.13 -3.99
CA PHE A 89 -17.55 -22.28 -3.83
C PHE A 89 -17.68 -23.13 -5.10
N LEU A 90 -17.45 -22.56 -6.29
CA LEU A 90 -17.45 -23.28 -7.56
C LEU A 90 -16.13 -24.02 -7.85
N ILE A 91 -15.06 -23.80 -7.07
CA ILE A 91 -13.75 -24.44 -7.27
C ILE A 91 -13.86 -25.99 -7.27
N PRO A 92 -14.51 -26.65 -6.31
CA PRO A 92 -14.61 -28.13 -6.31
C PRO A 92 -15.28 -28.67 -7.59
N PHE A 93 -16.28 -27.97 -8.11
CA PHE A 93 -17.00 -28.37 -9.32
C PHE A 93 -16.15 -28.23 -10.60
N ILE A 94 -15.41 -27.13 -10.71
CA ILE A 94 -14.57 -26.85 -11.89
C ILE A 94 -13.31 -27.72 -11.85
N PHE A 95 -12.71 -27.89 -10.68
CA PHE A 95 -11.44 -28.60 -10.53
C PHE A 95 -11.65 -30.12 -10.48
N GLY A 96 -12.80 -30.60 -10.00
CA GLY A 96 -13.19 -32.01 -9.96
C GLY A 96 -13.47 -32.61 -11.34
N LYS A 97 -14.00 -31.83 -12.30
CA LYS A 97 -14.30 -32.31 -13.66
C LYS A 97 -13.05 -32.34 -14.57
N LYS A 98 -13.11 -33.13 -15.65
CA LYS A 98 -12.10 -33.19 -16.74
C LYS A 98 -12.17 -31.95 -17.67
N ILE A 99 -12.26 -30.76 -17.10
CA ILE A 99 -12.27 -29.48 -17.83
C ILE A 99 -10.84 -29.14 -18.31
N LYS A 100 -10.74 -28.47 -19.46
CA LYS A 100 -9.46 -27.99 -20.04
C LYS A 100 -8.68 -27.14 -19.04
N LEU A 101 -7.36 -27.33 -18.97
CA LEU A 101 -6.47 -26.61 -18.04
C LEU A 101 -6.56 -25.08 -18.21
N THR A 102 -6.68 -24.61 -19.45
CA THR A 102 -6.81 -23.17 -19.78
C THR A 102 -7.99 -22.52 -19.09
N ILE A 103 -9.13 -23.22 -18.99
CA ILE A 103 -10.33 -22.73 -18.30
C ILE A 103 -10.09 -22.66 -16.79
N LYS A 104 -9.39 -23.66 -16.21
CA LYS A 104 -9.05 -23.66 -14.77
C LYS A 104 -8.10 -22.51 -14.41
N VAL A 105 -7.13 -22.23 -15.29
CA VAL A 105 -6.22 -21.09 -15.14
C VAL A 105 -6.96 -19.76 -15.27
N ALA A 106 -7.77 -19.58 -16.32
CA ALA A 106 -8.58 -18.37 -16.52
C ALA A 106 -9.52 -18.12 -15.34
N PHE A 107 -10.16 -19.16 -14.82
CA PHE A 107 -11.02 -19.08 -13.64
C PHE A 107 -10.26 -18.63 -12.39
N THR A 108 -9.05 -19.15 -12.19
CA THR A 108 -8.19 -18.77 -11.07
C THR A 108 -7.76 -17.30 -11.16
N ILE A 109 -7.40 -16.84 -12.37
CA ILE A 109 -7.05 -15.44 -12.65
C ILE A 109 -8.26 -14.52 -12.36
N LEU A 110 -9.46 -14.91 -12.79
CA LEU A 110 -10.68 -14.15 -12.53
C LEU A 110 -10.94 -13.96 -11.04
N ILE A 111 -10.85 -15.03 -10.23
CA ILE A 111 -11.01 -14.95 -8.77
C ILE A 111 -9.96 -14.00 -8.18
N THR A 112 -8.70 -14.14 -8.60
CA THR A 112 -7.59 -13.31 -8.12
C THR A 112 -7.87 -11.83 -8.39
N LEU A 113 -8.30 -11.49 -9.62
CA LEU A 113 -8.58 -10.13 -10.04
C LEU A 113 -9.74 -9.52 -9.25
N LEU A 114 -10.83 -10.25 -9.08
CA LEU A 114 -11.98 -9.78 -8.31
C LEU A 114 -11.61 -9.54 -6.83
N LEU A 115 -10.79 -10.39 -6.23
CA LEU A 115 -10.33 -10.21 -4.85
C LEU A 115 -9.44 -8.98 -4.69
N ILE A 116 -8.49 -8.78 -5.60
CA ILE A 116 -7.64 -7.56 -5.61
C ILE A 116 -8.53 -6.32 -5.73
N LEU A 117 -9.51 -6.35 -6.62
CA LEU A 117 -10.43 -5.23 -6.85
C LEU A 117 -11.31 -4.94 -5.62
N SER A 118 -11.80 -5.98 -4.93
CA SER A 118 -12.49 -5.86 -3.65
C SER A 118 -11.61 -5.18 -2.58
N ILE A 119 -10.35 -5.60 -2.44
CA ILE A 119 -9.42 -5.02 -1.46
C ILE A 119 -9.14 -3.54 -1.79
N ILE A 120 -8.88 -3.21 -3.05
CA ILE A 120 -8.64 -1.83 -3.47
C ILE A 120 -9.84 -0.95 -3.14
N PHE A 121 -11.06 -1.39 -3.49
CA PHE A 121 -12.28 -0.62 -3.17
C PHE A 121 -12.50 -0.48 -1.67
N SER A 122 -12.27 -1.53 -0.88
CA SER A 122 -12.37 -1.42 0.59
C SER A 122 -11.36 -0.41 1.14
N SER A 123 -10.13 -0.41 0.62
CA SER A 123 -9.06 0.49 1.07
C SER A 123 -9.31 1.94 0.69
N ILE A 124 -9.95 2.20 -0.47
CA ILE A 124 -10.40 3.55 -0.84
C ILE A 124 -11.44 4.06 0.16
N SER A 125 -12.39 3.22 0.56
CA SER A 125 -13.40 3.59 1.55
C SER A 125 -12.78 3.84 2.93
N GLU A 126 -11.91 2.95 3.39
CA GLU A 126 -11.16 3.07 4.65
C GLU A 126 -10.27 4.34 4.68
N TYR A 127 -9.64 4.69 3.55
CA TYR A 127 -8.85 5.92 3.40
C TYR A 127 -9.73 7.17 3.52
N ASN A 128 -10.89 7.18 2.85
CA ASN A 128 -11.86 8.27 2.93
C ASN A 128 -12.44 8.41 4.35
N TYR A 129 -12.71 7.31 5.04
CA TYR A 129 -13.10 7.33 6.45
C TYR A 129 -12.03 7.96 7.33
N SER A 130 -10.76 7.61 7.12
CA SER A 130 -9.64 8.14 7.90
C SER A 130 -9.54 9.67 7.77
N ARG A 131 -9.80 10.22 6.57
CA ARG A 131 -9.87 11.67 6.33
C ARG A 131 -11.04 12.33 7.06
N PHE A 132 -12.23 11.74 6.98
CA PHE A 132 -13.38 12.18 7.76
C PHE A 132 -13.08 12.17 9.27
N HIS A 133 -12.41 11.13 9.76
CA HIS A 133 -12.10 11.00 11.17
C HIS A 133 -11.11 12.07 11.65
N VAL A 134 -10.15 12.48 10.81
CA VAL A 134 -9.27 13.64 11.10
C VAL A 134 -10.12 14.91 11.24
N PHE A 135 -11.02 15.18 10.30
CA PHE A 135 -11.94 16.31 10.37
C PHE A 135 -12.82 16.28 11.64
N TYR A 136 -13.40 15.12 11.93
CA TYR A 136 -14.26 14.90 13.09
C TYR A 136 -13.53 15.19 14.40
N ILE A 137 -12.31 14.65 14.58
CA ILE A 137 -11.50 14.91 15.77
C ILE A 137 -11.15 16.39 15.88
N PHE A 138 -10.77 17.03 14.76
CA PHE A 138 -10.41 18.44 14.76
C PHE A 138 -11.53 19.29 15.34
N LEU A 139 -12.75 19.14 14.82
CA LEU A 139 -13.92 19.89 15.32
C LEU A 139 -14.33 19.46 16.73
N ALA A 140 -14.32 18.16 17.04
CA ALA A 140 -14.74 17.68 18.35
C ALA A 140 -13.85 18.20 19.50
N LYS A 141 -12.55 18.40 19.24
CA LYS A 141 -11.59 18.91 20.22
C LYS A 141 -11.59 20.44 20.36
N GLN A 142 -12.21 21.17 19.44
CA GLN A 142 -12.30 22.63 19.55
C GLN A 142 -13.19 23.03 20.74
N ASN A 143 -12.82 24.14 21.38
CA ASN A 143 -13.57 24.69 22.50
C ASN A 143 -14.99 25.10 22.10
N ILE A 144 -15.99 24.43 22.69
CA ILE A 144 -17.41 24.65 22.37
C ILE A 144 -17.82 26.11 22.67
N ASN A 145 -17.21 26.74 23.68
CA ASN A 145 -17.54 28.09 24.11
C ASN A 145 -17.02 29.18 23.15
N LYS A 146 -16.13 28.82 22.22
CA LYS A 146 -15.61 29.70 21.17
C LYS A 146 -15.73 28.96 19.83
N PRO A 147 -16.90 29.02 19.17
CA PRO A 147 -17.12 28.27 17.95
C PRO A 147 -16.07 28.63 16.89
N PHE A 148 -15.60 27.62 16.18
CA PHE A 148 -14.67 27.80 15.07
C PHE A 148 -15.27 28.66 13.95
N VAL A 149 -16.56 28.49 13.67
CA VAL A 149 -17.40 29.41 12.89
C VAL A 149 -18.78 29.36 13.51
N GLU A 150 -19.48 30.50 13.64
CA GLU A 150 -20.82 30.55 14.25
C GLU A 150 -21.79 29.56 13.59
N GLU A 151 -21.79 29.48 12.26
CA GLU A 151 -22.62 28.53 11.48
C GLU A 151 -22.33 27.07 11.85
N LEU A 152 -21.12 26.74 12.30
CA LEU A 152 -20.67 25.39 12.65
C LEU A 152 -20.86 25.03 14.13
N PHE A 153 -21.29 25.96 14.98
CA PHE A 153 -21.42 25.75 16.43
C PHE A 153 -22.24 24.50 16.77
N PHE A 154 -23.38 24.29 16.10
CA PHE A 154 -24.22 23.12 16.31
C PHE A 154 -23.49 21.81 15.98
N LEU A 155 -22.75 21.79 14.86
CA LEU A 155 -21.99 20.63 14.41
C LEU A 155 -20.85 20.32 15.39
N GLN A 156 -20.10 21.36 15.80
CA GLN A 156 -19.00 21.26 16.76
C GLN A 156 -19.50 20.71 18.10
N LYS A 157 -20.59 21.27 18.63
CA LYS A 157 -21.22 20.80 19.86
C LYS A 157 -21.61 19.32 19.76
N LYS A 158 -22.31 18.93 18.70
CA LYS A 158 -22.70 17.52 18.51
C LYS A 158 -21.50 16.59 18.39
N PHE A 159 -20.45 16.99 17.67
CA PHE A 159 -19.24 16.18 17.57
C PHE A 159 -18.50 16.04 18.89
N SER A 160 -18.42 17.12 19.68
CA SER A 160 -17.84 17.08 21.02
C SER A 160 -18.62 16.19 21.99
N GLU A 161 -19.97 16.23 21.96
CA GLU A 161 -20.84 15.35 22.75
C GLU A 161 -20.59 13.87 22.42
N ILE A 162 -20.48 13.55 21.13
CA ILE A 162 -20.18 12.18 20.67
C ILE A 162 -18.76 11.76 21.09
N TYR A 163 -17.79 12.69 21.08
CA TYR A 163 -16.38 12.38 21.35
C TYR A 163 -16.08 12.18 22.85
N TYR A 164 -16.61 13.05 23.71
CA TYR A 164 -16.27 13.06 25.14
C TYR A 164 -17.15 12.16 26.02
N SER A 165 -18.32 11.70 25.53
CA SER A 165 -19.30 10.93 26.32
C SER A 165 -19.77 11.67 27.60
N GLU A 166 -20.96 11.34 28.12
CA GLU A 166 -21.56 12.01 29.29
C GLU A 166 -20.69 11.97 30.57
N ASN A 167 -19.65 11.11 30.63
CA ASN A 167 -18.77 10.96 31.79
C ASN A 167 -17.40 11.65 31.66
N GLY A 168 -17.16 12.46 30.61
CA GLY A 168 -15.92 13.22 30.47
C GLY A 168 -14.65 12.37 30.26
N ILE A 169 -14.82 11.09 29.90
CA ILE A 169 -13.72 10.20 29.57
C ILE A 169 -13.50 10.30 28.06
N ASN A 170 -12.27 10.67 27.65
CA ASN A 170 -11.84 10.64 26.25
C ASN A 170 -11.88 9.22 25.71
N ILE A 171 -13.04 8.76 25.26
CA ILE A 171 -13.12 7.48 24.57
C ILE A 171 -12.84 7.83 23.11
N ILE A 172 -11.68 7.40 22.58
CA ILE A 172 -11.38 7.43 21.15
C ILE A 172 -12.34 6.45 20.46
N GLN A 173 -13.61 6.79 20.39
CA GLN A 173 -14.64 5.94 19.83
C GLN A 173 -14.51 6.00 18.31
N TYR A 174 -14.52 4.84 17.68
CA TYR A 174 -14.64 4.68 16.22
C TYR A 174 -13.42 5.07 15.37
N ARG A 175 -12.22 5.23 15.95
CA ARG A 175 -11.01 5.33 15.11
C ARG A 175 -10.75 4.00 14.39
N TRP A 176 -10.72 4.03 13.06
CA TRP A 176 -10.36 2.87 12.23
C TRP A 176 -8.84 2.69 12.14
N THR A 177 -8.20 3.33 11.17
CA THR A 177 -6.75 3.32 10.94
C THR A 177 -6.28 4.70 10.48
N SER A 178 -4.97 4.92 10.32
CA SER A 178 -4.47 6.12 9.63
C SER A 178 -4.52 5.94 8.12
N ASP A 179 -4.58 7.06 7.40
CA ASP A 179 -4.51 7.14 5.93
C ASP A 179 -3.37 6.28 5.34
N THR A 180 -2.17 6.37 5.92
CA THR A 180 -1.00 5.60 5.51
C THR A 180 -1.11 4.10 5.82
N PHE A 181 -1.62 3.77 6.99
CA PHE A 181 -1.68 2.40 7.46
C PHE A 181 -2.73 1.59 6.69
N THR A 182 -3.82 2.23 6.26
CA THR A 182 -4.80 1.63 5.33
C THR A 182 -4.12 1.08 4.07
N TRP A 183 -3.21 1.86 3.46
CA TRP A 183 -2.49 1.43 2.25
C TRP A 183 -1.49 0.30 2.51
N TRP A 184 -0.80 0.32 3.66
CA TRP A 184 0.06 -0.79 4.07
C TRP A 184 -0.72 -2.09 4.28
N ILE A 185 -1.89 -2.05 4.93
CA ILE A 185 -2.76 -3.21 5.08
C ILE A 185 -3.24 -3.71 3.71
N CYS A 186 -3.65 -2.80 2.81
CA CYS A 186 -4.07 -3.12 1.45
C CYS A 186 -3.00 -3.93 0.71
N ILE A 187 -1.76 -3.44 0.73
CA ILE A 187 -0.60 -4.09 0.11
C ILE A 187 -0.37 -5.47 0.69
N PHE A 188 -0.36 -5.59 2.01
CA PHE A 188 -0.16 -6.87 2.68
C PHE A 188 -1.22 -7.90 2.24
N LYS A 189 -2.50 -7.49 2.20
CA LYS A 189 -3.59 -8.34 1.70
C LYS A 189 -3.36 -8.77 0.25
N ILE A 190 -2.96 -7.85 -0.63
CA ILE A 190 -2.66 -8.13 -2.05
C ILE A 190 -1.47 -9.11 -2.17
N MET A 191 -0.40 -8.93 -1.41
CA MET A 191 0.78 -9.81 -1.43
C MET A 191 0.41 -11.25 -1.05
N VAL A 192 -0.37 -11.44 0.02
CA VAL A 192 -0.83 -12.77 0.46
C VAL A 192 -1.65 -13.45 -0.65
N ILE A 193 -2.53 -12.71 -1.31
CA ILE A 193 -3.36 -13.22 -2.43
C ILE A 193 -2.48 -13.65 -3.60
N ILE A 194 -1.56 -12.80 -4.03
CA ILE A 194 -0.66 -13.10 -5.15
C ILE A 194 0.17 -14.35 -4.87
N ILE A 195 0.77 -14.44 -3.67
CA ILE A 195 1.54 -15.61 -3.22
C ILE A 195 0.68 -16.86 -3.25
N TYR A 196 -0.53 -16.79 -2.68
CA TYR A 196 -1.44 -17.92 -2.60
C TYR A 196 -1.86 -18.43 -3.98
N PHE A 197 -2.28 -17.53 -4.87
CA PHE A 197 -2.71 -17.91 -6.22
C PHE A 197 -1.56 -18.36 -7.10
N ALA A 198 -0.35 -17.82 -6.93
CA ALA A 198 0.85 -18.34 -7.60
C ALA A 198 1.11 -19.80 -7.19
N ILE A 199 0.99 -20.13 -5.89
CA ILE A 199 1.11 -21.51 -5.40
C ILE A 199 0.00 -22.40 -5.98
N LEU A 200 -1.24 -21.90 -6.02
CA LEU A 200 -2.39 -22.64 -6.54
C LEU A 200 -2.24 -22.96 -8.03
N LEU A 201 -1.88 -21.96 -8.85
CA LEU A 201 -1.63 -22.09 -10.29
C LEU A 201 -0.53 -23.11 -10.58
N ASN A 202 0.61 -23.02 -9.88
CA ASN A 202 1.69 -23.98 -10.07
C ASN A 202 1.26 -25.42 -9.73
N SER A 203 0.44 -25.60 -8.69
CA SER A 203 -0.08 -26.92 -8.32
C SER A 203 -0.98 -27.57 -9.38
N LEU A 204 -1.48 -26.81 -10.36
CA LEU A 204 -2.24 -27.31 -11.50
C LEU A 204 -1.35 -27.81 -12.64
N GLU A 205 -0.13 -27.27 -12.77
CA GLU A 205 0.81 -27.58 -13.87
C GLU A 205 1.74 -28.76 -13.57
N ILE A 206 2.05 -29.03 -12.29
CA ILE A 206 3.02 -30.06 -11.83
C ILE A 206 2.76 -31.48 -12.41
N LYS A 207 1.53 -31.80 -12.84
CA LYS A 207 1.21 -33.11 -13.45
C LYS A 207 1.92 -33.41 -14.78
N LYS A 208 2.61 -32.45 -15.39
CA LYS A 208 3.37 -32.65 -16.64
C LYS A 208 4.89 -32.75 -16.47
N GLN A 209 5.44 -32.40 -15.30
CA GLN A 209 6.90 -32.19 -15.15
C GLN A 209 7.65 -33.32 -14.41
N GLU A 210 6.96 -34.22 -13.71
CA GLU A 210 7.60 -35.37 -13.02
C GLU A 210 8.35 -36.35 -13.95
N LYS A 211 8.26 -36.19 -15.27
CA LYS A 211 9.03 -37.00 -16.26
C LYS A 211 10.35 -36.39 -16.72
N ILE A 212 10.69 -35.15 -16.34
CA ILE A 212 11.82 -34.41 -16.95
C ILE A 212 13.02 -34.23 -15.99
N GLU A 213 12.84 -34.35 -14.67
CA GLU A 213 13.91 -34.02 -13.71
C GLU A 213 14.90 -35.16 -13.40
N ALA A 214 14.78 -36.32 -14.05
CA ALA A 214 15.72 -37.43 -13.89
C ALA A 214 16.87 -37.38 -14.93
N THR A 215 17.48 -36.23 -15.18
CA THR A 215 18.71 -36.15 -15.99
C THR A 215 19.78 -35.24 -15.36
N SER A 216 20.76 -35.94 -14.76
CA SER A 216 22.20 -35.65 -14.74
C SER A 216 22.70 -34.31 -14.17
N ILE A 217 23.09 -34.34 -12.89
CA ILE A 217 24.23 -33.56 -12.41
C ILE A 217 25.41 -34.52 -12.25
N ARG A 218 26.30 -34.59 -13.26
CA ARG A 218 27.64 -35.18 -13.11
C ARG A 218 28.43 -34.28 -12.15
N LYS A 219 28.82 -34.84 -11.01
CA LYS A 219 29.73 -34.21 -10.04
C LYS A 219 31.16 -34.35 -10.55
N ASN A 220 31.78 -33.24 -10.95
CA ASN A 220 33.24 -33.18 -11.02
C ASN A 220 33.75 -32.84 -9.62
N LEU A 221 34.49 -33.79 -9.05
CA LEU A 221 35.30 -33.65 -7.85
C LEU A 221 36.56 -32.86 -8.26
N ASP A 222 36.92 -31.82 -7.48
CA ASP A 222 38.16 -31.02 -7.53
C ASP A 222 37.98 -29.51 -7.77
N GLN A 223 37.09 -28.88 -7.00
CA GLN A 223 37.09 -27.43 -6.85
C GLN A 223 36.93 -27.05 -5.37
N SER A 224 37.75 -26.09 -4.92
CA SER A 224 37.68 -25.51 -3.57
C SER A 224 36.23 -25.13 -3.21
N LYS A 225 35.82 -25.26 -1.94
CA LYS A 225 34.43 -24.97 -1.51
C LYS A 225 33.96 -23.58 -1.95
N LEU A 226 34.87 -22.61 -2.01
CA LEU A 226 34.61 -21.24 -2.49
C LEU A 226 34.46 -21.17 -4.02
N SER A 227 35.37 -21.80 -4.79
CA SER A 227 35.26 -21.82 -6.26
C SER A 227 34.08 -22.66 -6.75
N TYR A 228 33.70 -23.72 -6.03
CA TYR A 228 32.49 -24.49 -6.29
C TYR A 228 31.23 -23.66 -6.01
N PHE A 229 31.20 -22.90 -4.91
CA PHE A 229 30.09 -22.00 -4.59
C PHE A 229 29.97 -20.85 -5.61
N LEU A 230 31.08 -20.22 -5.99
CA LEU A 230 31.14 -19.19 -7.02
C LEU A 230 30.73 -19.73 -8.39
N ASN A 231 31.26 -20.89 -8.82
CA ASN A 231 30.83 -21.52 -10.06
C ASN A 231 29.34 -21.90 -10.02
N LYS A 232 28.83 -22.36 -8.88
CA LYS A 232 27.41 -22.66 -8.69
C LYS A 232 26.53 -21.41 -8.80
N LEU A 233 27.01 -20.22 -8.42
CA LEU A 233 26.32 -18.93 -8.59
C LEU A 233 26.45 -18.33 -9.99
N VAL A 234 27.50 -18.69 -10.73
CA VAL A 234 27.80 -18.18 -12.09
C VAL A 234 27.13 -19.01 -13.19
N ILE A 235 26.76 -20.27 -12.92
CA ILE A 235 26.01 -21.11 -13.88
C ILE A 235 24.73 -20.38 -14.31
N ASN A 236 24.53 -20.24 -15.62
CA ASN A 236 23.32 -19.65 -16.20
C ASN A 236 22.13 -20.61 -16.04
N ASN A 237 21.46 -20.54 -14.90
CA ASN A 237 20.21 -21.24 -14.61
C ASN A 237 19.16 -20.23 -14.09
N SER A 238 17.87 -20.52 -14.28
CA SER A 238 16.74 -19.67 -13.85
C SER A 238 16.84 -19.29 -12.36
N LYS A 239 17.19 -20.24 -11.48
CA LYS A 239 17.42 -19.99 -10.04
C LYS A 239 18.47 -18.91 -9.77
N ASN A 240 19.61 -18.97 -10.46
CA ASN A 240 20.68 -18.00 -10.25
C ASN A 240 20.30 -16.63 -10.82
N ILE A 241 19.63 -16.60 -11.97
CA ILE A 241 19.10 -15.35 -12.53
C ILE A 241 18.09 -14.73 -11.56
N SER A 242 17.18 -15.50 -10.98
CA SER A 242 16.27 -15.01 -9.95
C SER A 242 17.00 -14.48 -8.73
N ALA A 243 18.04 -15.16 -8.24
CA ALA A 243 18.81 -14.69 -7.08
C ALA A 243 19.53 -13.35 -7.33
N TRP A 244 20.19 -13.21 -8.49
CA TRP A 244 20.85 -11.96 -8.89
C TRP A 244 19.84 -10.83 -9.10
N LEU A 245 18.70 -11.15 -9.70
CA LEU A 245 17.60 -10.23 -9.93
C LEU A 245 17.00 -9.72 -8.62
N ILE A 246 16.69 -10.62 -7.67
CA ILE A 246 16.21 -10.24 -6.33
C ILE A 246 17.23 -9.34 -5.64
N SER A 247 18.52 -9.74 -5.65
CA SER A 247 19.57 -9.01 -4.92
C SER A 247 19.76 -7.59 -5.48
N ALA A 248 19.84 -7.45 -6.80
CA ALA A 248 20.02 -6.15 -7.44
C ALA A 248 18.80 -5.24 -7.28
N THR A 249 17.60 -5.80 -7.42
CA THR A 249 16.35 -5.08 -7.21
C THR A 249 16.22 -4.62 -5.77
N PHE A 250 16.54 -5.48 -4.81
CA PHE A 250 16.47 -5.13 -3.39
C PHE A 250 17.46 -4.01 -3.03
N LEU A 251 18.66 -4.02 -3.62
CA LEU A 251 19.66 -2.98 -3.39
C LEU A 251 19.16 -1.60 -3.80
N VAL A 252 18.46 -1.48 -4.93
CA VAL A 252 17.89 -0.19 -5.35
C VAL A 252 16.58 0.14 -4.66
N PHE A 253 15.79 -0.87 -4.33
CA PHE A 253 14.52 -0.68 -3.65
C PHE A 253 14.70 -0.23 -2.20
N LEU A 254 15.77 -0.65 -1.51
CA LEU A 254 15.97 -0.41 -0.08
C LEU A 254 16.00 1.09 0.29
N PRO A 255 16.76 1.97 -0.39
CA PRO A 255 16.68 3.42 -0.15
C PRO A 255 15.26 3.99 -0.33
N GLN A 256 14.53 3.51 -1.34
CA GLN A 256 13.16 3.94 -1.61
C GLN A 256 12.20 3.48 -0.51
N LEU A 257 12.37 2.24 -0.04
CA LEU A 257 11.60 1.68 1.07
C LEU A 257 11.83 2.46 2.37
N ILE A 258 13.07 2.86 2.66
CA ILE A 258 13.39 3.68 3.83
C ILE A 258 12.66 5.03 3.75
N PHE A 259 12.75 5.72 2.60
CA PHE A 259 12.06 6.98 2.38
C PHE A 259 10.54 6.87 2.59
N ILE A 260 9.92 5.85 2.00
CA ILE A 260 8.48 5.57 2.13
C ILE A 260 8.11 5.24 3.58
N SER A 261 8.97 4.52 4.30
CA SER A 261 8.75 4.17 5.70
C SER A 261 8.79 5.40 6.60
N ILE A 262 9.78 6.29 6.44
CA ILE A 262 9.87 7.55 7.18
C ILE A 262 8.64 8.40 6.91
N MET A 263 8.22 8.52 5.66
CA MET A 263 7.00 9.25 5.27
C MET A 263 5.71 8.66 5.87
N SER A 264 5.70 7.37 6.21
CA SER A 264 4.52 6.68 6.76
C SER A 264 4.39 6.79 8.28
N ILE A 265 5.49 7.04 9.01
CA ILE A 265 5.53 7.07 10.47
C ILE A 265 4.81 8.33 10.99
N PHE A 266 3.94 8.15 11.99
CA PHE A 266 3.31 9.27 12.68
C PHE A 266 4.34 10.19 13.31
N ASN A 267 4.19 11.51 13.14
CA ASN A 267 5.11 12.51 13.68
C ASN A 267 6.58 12.35 13.22
N SER A 268 6.83 11.73 12.06
CA SER A 268 8.12 11.91 11.38
C SER A 268 8.20 13.30 10.76
N GLU A 269 9.41 13.79 10.52
CA GLU A 269 9.62 15.12 9.92
C GLU A 269 8.89 15.25 8.58
N ILE A 270 9.02 14.24 7.69
CA ILE A 270 8.35 14.23 6.39
C ILE A 270 6.82 14.24 6.55
N ASN A 271 6.28 13.31 7.34
CA ASN A 271 4.84 13.14 7.47
C ASN A 271 4.20 14.37 8.11
N SER A 272 4.80 14.90 9.17
CA SER A 272 4.32 16.08 9.87
C SER A 272 4.34 17.31 8.96
N LEU A 273 5.43 17.55 8.24
CA LEU A 273 5.52 18.64 7.26
C LEU A 273 4.43 18.52 6.18
N LEU A 274 4.23 17.33 5.62
CA LEU A 274 3.19 17.10 4.60
C LEU A 274 1.78 17.34 5.16
N ASN A 275 1.48 16.84 6.36
CA ASN A 275 0.18 17.04 6.99
C ASN A 275 -0.06 18.52 7.31
N TRP A 276 0.94 19.25 7.79
CA TRP A 276 0.85 20.70 8.01
C TRP A 276 0.73 21.52 6.73
N SER A 277 1.28 21.03 5.62
CA SER A 277 1.22 21.75 4.34
C SER A 277 -0.05 21.47 3.56
N THR A 278 -0.65 20.28 3.74
CA THR A 278 -1.80 19.82 2.93
C THR A 278 -3.11 19.74 3.70
N ILE A 279 -3.07 19.34 4.98
CA ILE A 279 -4.28 19.10 5.80
C ILE A 279 -4.59 20.32 6.66
N ALA A 280 -3.60 20.88 7.36
CA ALA A 280 -3.83 22.02 8.27
C ALA A 280 -4.48 23.23 7.59
N PRO A 281 -4.02 23.68 6.40
CA PRO A 281 -4.58 24.86 5.76
C PRO A 281 -6.05 24.66 5.35
N ASP A 282 -6.41 23.43 4.96
CA ASP A 282 -7.77 23.05 4.62
C ASP A 282 -8.69 22.91 5.85
N LEU A 283 -8.12 22.66 7.04
CA LEU A 283 -8.85 22.66 8.31
C LEU A 283 -9.10 24.08 8.84
N ILE A 284 -8.20 25.04 8.57
CA ILE A 284 -8.29 26.42 9.09
C ILE A 284 -8.73 27.46 8.04
N LYS A 285 -9.19 27.00 6.87
CA LYS A 285 -9.54 27.86 5.72
C LYS A 285 -10.47 29.02 6.08
N SER A 286 -11.44 28.82 6.97
CA SER A 286 -12.43 29.83 7.36
C SER A 286 -11.97 30.83 8.42
N GLN A 287 -10.75 30.72 8.94
CA GLN A 287 -10.23 31.58 10.03
C GLN A 287 -9.39 32.76 9.53
N ASP A 288 -9.33 33.02 8.22
CA ASP A 288 -8.52 34.09 7.61
C ASP A 288 -7.07 34.18 8.14
N VAL A 289 -6.48 33.04 8.47
CA VAL A 289 -5.09 32.98 8.94
C VAL A 289 -4.12 33.02 7.75
N ASN A 290 -3.02 33.78 7.86
CA ASN A 290 -1.96 33.89 6.83
C ASN A 290 -1.34 32.55 6.38
N LEU A 291 -1.54 31.46 7.15
CA LEU A 291 -1.21 30.09 6.72
C LEU A 291 -1.99 29.64 5.47
N SER A 292 -3.07 30.34 5.09
CA SER A 292 -3.79 30.10 3.84
C SER A 292 -2.90 30.20 2.60
N SER A 293 -1.77 30.94 2.66
CA SER A 293 -0.78 31.00 1.58
C SER A 293 -0.14 29.63 1.24
N LEU A 294 -0.16 28.65 2.16
CA LEU A 294 0.28 27.26 1.92
C LEU A 294 -0.69 26.47 1.03
N THR A 295 -1.98 26.83 1.01
CA THR A 295 -3.01 26.13 0.21
C THR A 295 -2.75 26.22 -1.30
N ASN A 296 -1.95 27.20 -1.74
CA ASN A 296 -1.61 27.38 -3.15
C ASN A 296 -0.61 26.34 -3.69
N SER A 297 -0.05 25.48 -2.83
CA SER A 297 0.60 24.27 -3.31
C SER A 297 -0.49 23.31 -3.78
N ASN A 298 -0.83 23.35 -5.08
CA ASN A 298 -1.78 22.45 -5.77
C ASN A 298 -1.32 20.96 -5.76
N VAL A 299 -0.67 20.50 -4.69
CA VAL A 299 0.02 19.24 -4.63
C VAL A 299 -0.83 18.23 -3.88
N SER A 300 -1.21 17.17 -4.60
CA SER A 300 -2.03 16.11 -4.04
C SER A 300 -1.24 15.29 -3.01
N ASN A 301 -1.66 15.35 -1.74
CA ASN A 301 -1.12 14.51 -0.66
C ASN A 301 -1.18 13.01 -1.01
N PHE A 302 -2.20 12.59 -1.77
CA PHE A 302 -2.31 11.22 -2.25
C PHE A 302 -1.11 10.82 -3.14
N ILE A 303 -0.72 11.69 -4.09
CA ILE A 303 0.37 11.41 -5.03
C ILE A 303 1.72 11.42 -4.29
N ILE A 304 1.95 12.37 -3.38
CA ILE A 304 3.22 12.42 -2.64
C ILE A 304 3.33 11.24 -1.68
N LYS A 305 2.26 10.95 -0.93
CA LYS A 305 2.31 10.08 0.26
C LYS A 305 1.82 8.67 0.04
N SER A 306 0.65 8.52 -0.59
CA SER A 306 -0.03 7.22 -0.72
C SER A 306 0.44 6.42 -1.95
N LEU A 307 0.70 7.10 -3.08
CA LEU A 307 1.11 6.43 -4.32
C LEU A 307 2.45 5.68 -4.23
N PRO A 308 3.53 6.23 -3.61
CA PRO A 308 4.77 5.48 -3.40
C PRO A 308 4.56 4.21 -2.59
N ILE A 309 3.71 4.27 -1.55
CA ILE A 309 3.37 3.11 -0.72
C ILE A 309 2.75 2.03 -1.63
N ILE A 310 1.70 2.36 -2.39
CA ILE A 310 1.00 1.42 -3.29
C ILE A 310 1.97 0.72 -4.25
N ILE A 311 2.85 1.48 -4.91
CA ILE A 311 3.78 0.92 -5.91
C ILE A 311 4.86 0.07 -5.26
N SER A 312 5.34 0.47 -4.08
CA SER A 312 6.28 -0.35 -3.31
C SER A 312 5.69 -1.73 -2.99
N GLY A 313 4.37 -1.79 -2.75
CA GLY A 313 3.66 -3.03 -2.49
C GLY A 313 3.58 -3.97 -3.69
N PHE A 314 3.34 -3.46 -4.90
CA PHE A 314 3.39 -4.27 -6.11
C PHE A 314 4.78 -4.87 -6.32
N LEU A 315 5.83 -4.04 -6.16
CA LEU A 315 7.22 -4.48 -6.26
C LEU A 315 7.59 -5.53 -5.20
N MET A 316 7.15 -5.36 -3.94
CA MET A 316 7.33 -6.39 -2.91
C MET A 316 6.62 -7.70 -3.29
N GLY A 317 5.43 -7.62 -3.88
CA GLY A 317 4.69 -8.75 -4.40
C GLY A 317 5.47 -9.53 -5.45
N THR A 318 6.04 -8.84 -6.45
CA THR A 318 6.85 -9.49 -7.50
C THR A 318 8.17 -10.06 -6.99
N ILE A 319 8.85 -9.37 -6.06
CA ILE A 319 10.01 -9.91 -5.34
C ILE A 319 9.64 -11.23 -4.64
N CYS A 320 8.48 -11.30 -3.99
CA CYS A 320 8.01 -12.53 -3.34
C CYS A 320 7.75 -13.66 -4.34
N ILE A 321 7.20 -13.36 -5.53
CA ILE A 321 7.06 -14.35 -6.61
C ILE A 321 8.43 -14.91 -7.00
N PHE A 322 9.42 -14.05 -7.24
CA PHE A 322 10.77 -14.49 -7.59
C PHE A 322 11.45 -15.28 -6.46
N PHE A 323 11.20 -14.91 -5.20
CA PHE A 323 11.67 -15.66 -4.04
C PHE A 323 11.06 -17.07 -3.99
N LEU A 324 9.78 -17.23 -4.34
CA LEU A 324 9.14 -18.55 -4.46
C LEU A 324 9.75 -19.37 -5.60
N VAL A 325 10.01 -18.76 -6.77
CA VAL A 325 10.70 -19.43 -7.88
C VAL A 325 12.08 -19.92 -7.47
N TYR A 326 12.84 -19.09 -6.75
CA TYR A 326 14.16 -19.42 -6.22
C TYR A 326 14.12 -20.59 -5.23
N THR A 327 13.29 -20.50 -4.19
CA THR A 327 13.24 -21.49 -3.09
C THR A 327 12.66 -22.83 -3.49
N LYS A 328 11.54 -22.84 -4.20
CA LYS A 328 10.86 -24.09 -4.62
C LYS A 328 11.39 -24.65 -5.94
N GLY A 329 12.28 -23.94 -6.62
CA GLY A 329 12.82 -24.36 -7.90
C GLY A 329 11.76 -24.61 -8.94
N TRP A 330 10.78 -23.72 -9.02
CA TRP A 330 9.72 -23.83 -10.02
C TRP A 330 10.35 -23.86 -11.42
N ASN A 331 10.12 -24.94 -12.16
CA ASN A 331 10.33 -24.99 -13.61
C ASN A 331 9.22 -24.15 -14.26
N THR A 332 9.27 -22.84 -14.02
CA THR A 332 8.31 -21.89 -14.55
C THR A 332 8.38 -21.90 -16.07
N ASN A 333 7.23 -21.82 -16.73
CA ASN A 333 7.16 -21.54 -18.15
C ASN A 333 8.06 -20.33 -18.48
N ASN A 334 8.94 -20.47 -19.48
CA ASN A 334 9.85 -19.39 -19.91
C ASN A 334 9.12 -18.09 -20.23
N LEU A 335 7.87 -18.17 -20.72
CA LEU A 335 7.04 -16.99 -20.98
C LEU A 335 6.58 -16.30 -19.69
N PHE A 336 6.17 -17.06 -18.66
CA PHE A 336 5.81 -16.50 -17.35
C PHE A 336 7.01 -15.80 -16.70
N PHE A 337 8.19 -16.45 -16.74
CA PHE A 337 9.41 -15.87 -16.19
C PHE A 337 9.79 -14.55 -16.88
N LYS A 338 9.74 -14.50 -18.22
CA LYS A 338 10.02 -13.27 -19.00
C LYS A 338 9.03 -12.16 -18.68
N LEU A 339 7.75 -12.49 -18.54
CA LEU A 339 6.71 -11.52 -18.25
C LEU A 339 6.88 -10.94 -16.84
N GLN A 340 7.13 -11.77 -15.82
CA GLN A 340 7.44 -11.31 -14.47
C GLN A 340 8.73 -10.49 -14.40
N PHE A 341 9.75 -10.86 -15.19
CA PHE A 341 11.00 -10.09 -15.31
C PHE A 341 10.72 -8.67 -15.82
N LEU A 342 9.90 -8.54 -16.88
CA LEU A 342 9.52 -7.26 -17.45
C LEU A 342 8.60 -6.45 -16.52
N ILE A 343 7.64 -7.08 -15.84
CA ILE A 343 6.80 -6.41 -14.84
C ILE A 343 7.69 -5.81 -13.75
N MET A 344 8.59 -6.60 -13.16
CA MET A 344 9.45 -6.12 -12.08
C MET A 344 10.37 -4.97 -12.53
N PHE A 345 10.84 -4.98 -13.78
CA PHE A 345 11.60 -3.87 -14.35
C PHE A 345 10.78 -2.56 -14.35
N ILE A 346 9.54 -2.64 -14.84
CA ILE A 346 8.63 -1.49 -14.92
C ILE A 346 8.30 -0.99 -13.51
N GLU A 347 7.99 -1.89 -12.57
CA GLU A 347 7.69 -1.54 -11.18
C GLU A 347 8.84 -0.82 -10.49
N ILE A 348 10.09 -1.24 -10.73
CA ILE A 348 11.27 -0.58 -10.18
C ILE A 348 11.46 0.83 -10.77
N ILE A 349 11.28 0.99 -12.08
CA ILE A 349 11.37 2.32 -12.69
C ILE A 349 10.27 3.24 -12.15
N LEU A 350 9.05 2.71 -12.01
CA LEU A 350 7.92 3.44 -11.45
C LEU A 350 8.19 3.86 -10.00
N ILE A 351 8.71 2.98 -9.14
CA ILE A 351 8.98 3.34 -7.74
C ILE A 351 10.05 4.42 -7.64
N ILE A 352 11.13 4.33 -8.43
CA ILE A 352 12.17 5.37 -8.46
C ILE A 352 11.56 6.69 -8.95
N SER A 353 10.78 6.67 -10.02
CA SER A 353 10.20 7.88 -10.60
C SER A 353 9.28 8.60 -9.61
N ILE A 354 8.43 7.85 -8.92
CA ILE A 354 7.42 8.42 -8.00
C ILE A 354 8.04 8.83 -6.68
N THR A 355 9.01 8.10 -6.14
CA THR A 355 9.76 8.55 -4.96
C THR A 355 10.61 9.79 -5.24
N THR A 356 11.20 9.89 -6.44
CA THR A 356 11.90 11.11 -6.91
C THR A 356 10.93 12.29 -6.97
N TYR A 357 9.75 12.10 -7.57
CA TYR A 357 8.72 13.11 -7.63
C TYR A 357 8.28 13.55 -6.23
N SER A 358 8.01 12.61 -5.32
CA SER A 358 7.65 12.91 -3.93
C SER A 358 8.76 13.69 -3.21
N SER A 359 10.03 13.30 -3.38
CA SER A 359 11.17 14.01 -2.79
C SER A 359 11.29 15.43 -3.31
N ASN A 360 11.08 15.64 -4.62
CA ASN A 360 11.08 16.96 -5.24
C ASN A 360 9.96 17.86 -4.66
N GLN A 361 8.75 17.30 -4.51
CA GLN A 361 7.63 18.05 -3.93
C GLN A 361 7.87 18.39 -2.45
N ILE A 362 8.45 17.48 -1.67
CA ILE A 362 8.82 17.75 -0.28
C ILE A 362 9.84 18.88 -0.20
N GLN A 363 10.87 18.88 -1.06
CA GLN A 363 11.83 19.98 -1.07
C GLN A 363 11.18 21.32 -1.41
N HIS A 364 10.32 21.36 -2.42
CA HIS A 364 9.58 22.58 -2.77
C HIS A 364 8.72 23.08 -1.59
N ILE A 365 8.10 22.17 -0.84
CA ILE A 365 7.40 22.51 0.40
C ILE A 365 8.37 23.09 1.44
N VAL A 366 9.54 22.48 1.67
CA VAL A 366 10.55 23.01 2.60
C VAL A 366 10.99 24.42 2.22
N GLU A 367 11.21 24.67 0.92
CA GLU A 367 11.56 26.00 0.39
C GLU A 367 10.45 27.03 0.69
N ILE A 368 9.19 26.71 0.37
CA ILE A 368 8.03 27.57 0.69
C ILE A 368 7.96 27.88 2.20
N TRP A 369 8.15 26.88 3.05
CA TRP A 369 8.08 27.06 4.50
C TRP A 369 9.18 27.99 5.04
N ASN A 370 10.38 27.88 4.49
CA ASN A 370 11.52 28.69 4.91
C ASN A 370 11.46 30.11 4.32
N ASP A 371 11.13 30.26 3.04
CA ASP A 371 11.05 31.56 2.35
C ASP A 371 9.96 32.45 2.96
N ASN A 372 8.81 31.86 3.28
CA ASN A 372 7.69 32.57 3.91
C ASN A 372 7.79 32.63 5.44
N LYS A 373 8.87 32.09 6.04
CA LYS A 373 9.12 32.09 7.50
C LYS A 373 7.96 31.51 8.33
N ILE A 374 7.26 30.51 7.79
CA ILE A 374 6.04 29.96 8.36
C ILE A 374 6.30 29.30 9.72
N GLY A 375 7.45 28.65 9.88
CA GLY A 375 7.84 28.04 11.17
C GLY A 375 7.91 29.06 12.32
N ILE A 376 8.25 30.32 12.03
CA ILE A 376 8.26 31.40 13.02
C ILE A 376 6.84 31.78 13.42
N GLU A 377 5.96 31.97 12.44
CA GLU A 377 4.54 32.28 12.68
C GLU A 377 3.85 31.19 13.49
N LEU A 378 4.08 29.92 13.12
CA LEU A 378 3.53 28.77 13.83
C LEU A 378 3.95 28.74 15.31
N ASN A 379 5.23 28.99 15.59
CA ASN A 379 5.74 29.01 16.95
C ASN A 379 5.20 30.18 17.77
N LYS A 380 4.85 31.32 17.15
CA LYS A 380 4.12 32.39 17.84
C LYS A 380 2.75 31.92 18.30
N TYR A 381 1.97 31.28 17.43
CA TYR A 381 0.66 30.73 17.81
C TYR A 381 0.75 29.69 18.92
N PHE A 382 1.82 28.87 18.94
CA PHE A 382 2.06 27.95 20.05
C PHE A 382 2.43 28.66 21.36
N ALA A 383 3.26 29.70 21.30
CA ALA A 383 3.63 30.48 22.49
C ALA A 383 2.44 31.26 23.07
N GLU A 384 1.52 31.70 22.22
CA GLU A 384 0.27 32.37 22.59
C GLU A 384 -0.81 31.41 23.11
N ASN A 385 -0.52 30.10 23.19
CA ASN A 385 -1.47 29.05 23.58
C ASN A 385 -2.77 29.09 22.77
N ASN A 386 -2.67 29.36 21.46
CA ASN A 386 -3.86 29.33 20.60
C ASN A 386 -4.42 27.90 20.53
N GLU A 387 -5.64 27.71 21.03
CA GLU A 387 -6.30 26.40 21.19
C GLU A 387 -6.41 25.62 19.86
N ILE A 388 -6.66 26.30 18.75
CA ILE A 388 -6.77 25.69 17.42
C ILE A 388 -5.42 25.07 17.02
N PHE A 389 -4.35 25.84 17.18
CA PHE A 389 -3.00 25.41 16.83
C PHE A 389 -2.45 24.33 17.76
N LEU A 390 -2.78 24.37 19.06
CA LEU A 390 -2.46 23.31 19.99
C LEU A 390 -3.16 21.99 19.61
N THR A 391 -4.43 22.05 19.22
CA THR A 391 -5.17 20.88 18.71
C THR A 391 -4.51 20.32 17.46
N LEU A 392 -4.14 21.17 16.50
CA LEU A 392 -3.43 20.76 15.29
C LEU A 392 -2.06 20.16 15.59
N LYS A 393 -1.31 20.72 16.55
CA LYS A 393 -0.02 20.18 16.99
C LYS A 393 -0.12 18.76 17.52
N GLU A 394 -1.15 18.46 18.33
CA GLU A 394 -1.41 17.09 18.81
C GLU A 394 -1.76 16.13 17.66
N MET A 395 -2.52 16.61 16.67
CA MET A 395 -3.02 15.77 15.58
C MET A 395 -2.00 15.52 14.46
N LEU A 396 -1.19 16.52 14.13
CA LEU A 396 -0.32 16.53 12.95
C LEU A 396 1.18 16.38 13.30
N GLY A 397 1.54 16.50 14.58
CA GLY A 397 2.94 16.48 15.02
C GLY A 397 3.68 17.79 14.74
N THR A 398 4.90 17.97 15.21
CA THR A 398 5.70 19.21 14.97
C THR A 398 7.20 18.96 14.81
N THR A 399 7.61 17.71 14.62
CA THR A 399 9.02 17.29 14.59
C THR A 399 9.85 17.91 13.47
N PHE A 400 9.22 18.44 12.42
CA PHE A 400 9.90 19.06 11.29
C PHE A 400 10.48 20.47 11.58
N ILE A 401 10.05 21.12 12.67
CA ILE A 401 10.51 22.46 13.05
C ILE A 401 11.68 22.32 14.04
N ASN A 402 12.86 22.83 13.65
CA ASN A 402 14.00 22.88 14.56
C ASN A 402 13.88 24.02 15.58
N SER A 403 14.75 23.99 16.60
CA SER A 403 14.89 25.06 17.61
C SER A 403 15.07 26.47 17.02
N ASN A 404 15.58 26.56 15.79
CA ASN A 404 15.83 27.83 15.10
C ASN A 404 14.65 28.26 14.22
N ASN A 405 13.49 27.61 14.33
CA ASN A 405 12.27 27.86 13.52
C ASN A 405 12.45 27.63 12.01
N ILE A 406 13.49 26.90 11.62
CA ILE A 406 13.81 26.55 10.23
C ILE A 406 13.44 25.08 9.99
N VAL A 407 12.79 24.82 8.87
CA VAL A 407 12.50 23.46 8.39
C VAL A 407 13.74 22.94 7.68
N LYS A 408 14.35 21.88 8.21
CA LYS A 408 15.44 21.19 7.52
C LYS A 408 14.87 20.24 6.48
N ASN A 409 15.64 19.97 5.43
CA ASN A 409 15.29 18.95 4.46
C ASN A 409 15.27 17.57 5.15
N PRO A 410 14.11 16.88 5.20
CA PRO A 410 13.94 15.66 5.99
C PRO A 410 14.42 14.37 5.27
N TRP A 411 15.03 14.52 4.09
CA TRP A 411 15.58 13.42 3.28
C TRP A 411 16.86 13.88 2.57
N LEU A 412 16.88 13.84 1.24
CA LEU A 412 17.96 14.32 0.38
C LEU A 412 17.52 15.62 -0.29
N SER A 413 18.45 16.57 -0.40
CA SER A 413 18.16 17.92 -0.91
C SER A 413 18.86 18.23 -2.23
N GLY A 414 18.19 18.99 -3.09
CA GLY A 414 18.70 19.52 -4.34
C GLY A 414 19.22 18.42 -5.26
N LEU A 415 20.47 18.52 -5.68
CA LEU A 415 21.04 17.55 -6.62
C LEU A 415 21.18 16.13 -6.05
N GLN A 416 21.04 15.94 -4.73
CA GLN A 416 21.25 14.63 -4.09
C GLN A 416 20.18 13.61 -4.47
N TYR A 417 18.89 13.96 -4.41
CA TYR A 417 17.82 13.01 -4.79
C TYR A 417 17.85 12.73 -6.30
N ALA A 418 18.14 13.74 -7.12
CA ALA A 418 18.31 13.55 -8.57
C ALA A 418 19.48 12.62 -8.89
N SER A 419 20.62 12.80 -8.20
CA SER A 419 21.80 11.93 -8.35
C SER A 419 21.49 10.50 -7.93
N GLN A 420 20.81 10.30 -6.80
CA GLN A 420 20.37 8.97 -6.35
C GLN A 420 19.51 8.29 -7.41
N SER A 421 18.58 9.01 -8.02
CA SER A 421 17.69 8.46 -9.05
C SER A 421 18.42 8.11 -10.33
N ILE A 422 19.34 8.95 -10.80
CA ILE A 422 20.19 8.66 -11.97
C ILE A 422 21.03 7.41 -11.70
N ILE A 423 21.73 7.35 -10.56
CA ILE A 423 22.55 6.19 -10.17
C ILE A 423 21.69 4.92 -10.12
N SER A 424 20.52 5.01 -9.50
CA SER A 424 19.56 3.90 -9.37
C SER A 424 19.12 3.39 -10.75
N ILE A 425 18.64 4.27 -11.62
CA ILE A 425 18.17 3.92 -12.97
C ILE A 425 19.30 3.33 -13.80
N SER A 426 20.49 3.94 -13.81
CA SER A 426 21.66 3.44 -14.54
C SER A 426 22.08 2.05 -14.06
N PHE A 427 22.08 1.81 -12.75
CA PHE A 427 22.40 0.51 -12.17
C PHE A 427 21.38 -0.56 -12.60
N ILE A 428 20.09 -0.27 -12.48
CA ILE A 428 19.02 -1.21 -12.88
C ILE A 428 19.07 -1.51 -14.38
N LEU A 429 19.21 -0.49 -15.23
CA LEU A 429 19.33 -0.70 -16.68
C LEU A 429 20.50 -1.64 -16.99
N THR A 430 21.66 -1.40 -16.38
CA THR A 430 22.85 -2.23 -16.59
C THR A 430 22.61 -3.68 -16.14
N VAL A 431 22.06 -3.87 -14.94
CA VAL A 431 21.75 -5.21 -14.40
C VAL A 431 20.74 -5.93 -15.29
N TYR A 432 19.66 -5.26 -15.68
CA TYR A 432 18.59 -5.85 -16.49
C TYR A 432 19.06 -6.20 -17.91
N ILE A 433 19.94 -5.41 -18.51
CA ILE A 433 20.58 -5.73 -19.78
C ILE A 433 21.44 -7.00 -19.63
N ILE A 434 22.31 -7.07 -18.62
CA ILE A 434 23.19 -8.22 -18.37
C ILE A 434 22.37 -9.49 -18.12
N LEU A 435 21.37 -9.42 -17.24
CA LEU A 435 20.50 -10.57 -16.91
C LEU A 435 19.59 -10.94 -18.09
N GLY A 436 19.11 -9.97 -18.86
CA GLY A 436 18.34 -10.19 -20.08
C GLY A 436 19.14 -10.94 -21.14
N PHE A 437 20.40 -10.57 -21.36
CA PHE A 437 21.30 -11.32 -22.25
C PHE A 437 21.54 -12.75 -21.77
N LYS A 438 21.70 -12.96 -20.46
CA LYS A 438 21.81 -14.32 -19.88
C LYS A 438 20.53 -15.13 -20.08
N LEU A 439 19.35 -14.54 -19.89
CA LEU A 439 18.06 -15.18 -20.15
C LEU A 439 17.87 -15.61 -21.61
N LEU A 440 18.30 -14.76 -22.56
CA LEU A 440 18.25 -15.10 -23.98
C LEU A 440 19.19 -16.27 -24.33
N LYS A 441 20.40 -16.31 -23.73
CA LYS A 441 21.37 -17.40 -23.95
C LYS A 441 20.87 -18.76 -23.44
N ILE A 442 20.13 -18.81 -22.34
CA ILE A 442 19.52 -20.05 -21.83
C ILE A 442 18.46 -20.56 -22.81
N ASN A 443 17.62 -19.66 -23.35
CA ASN A 443 16.53 -20.04 -24.24
C ASN A 443 16.99 -20.47 -25.64
N LYS A 444 18.18 -20.06 -26.11
CA LYS A 444 18.75 -20.50 -27.40
C LYS A 444 19.38 -21.90 -27.34
N LYS A 445 19.60 -22.47 -26.16
CA LYS A 445 20.19 -23.81 -25.97
C LYS A 445 19.15 -24.94 -25.86
N PHE A 446 17.87 -24.62 -26.04
CA PHE A 446 16.75 -25.57 -26.03
C PHE A 446 16.02 -25.57 -27.36
#